data_AF-A0A2S7QJ68-F1
#
_entry.id   AF-A0A2S7QJ68-F1
#
_cell.length_a   1.000
_cell.length_b   1.000
_cell.length_c   1.000
_cell.angle_alpha   90.00
_cell.angle_beta   90.00
_cell.angle_gamma   90.00
#
_symmetry.space_group_name_H-M   'P 1'
#
loop_
_entity.id
_entity.type
_entity.pdbx_description
1 polymer ?
#
loop_
_entity_poly.entity_id
_entity_poly.type
_entity_poly.pdbx_seq_one_letter_code
_entity_poly.pdbx_strand_id
1 'polypeptide(L)'
;MIHFRALPFSIFVLSILLFFVFLNTSTPAYLTHASKNLLWKYRPIKGSSDIYNSTLGFQKVFAVGLPERSDKRDALTLISSLTGFKIDWIDGVKGETIADKAVPYGVDRVKLWESNLGSWRGHMNAVRAIVEQNLTSALILEDDMDWDYRLKSQLLTFSSGSHFVQYPHSSSMPSTFHSPYGDNWDLLWLGHCGEVFPETLDEYKTRPPNDPEIELLSRKYIITSDPTVPPATHFKDFQNLTSHEHTRWVHTTGGPICTFAYALSQGGARKVLWDMSVDKLAGPFDNALAGLCRWGRPSNKLGMRCVSVTPGMFMHHKAKGWVGGDSDIQNVGGDRKGDQEVVREKGMTENVVWSVRANIREILMGERCKDQFAEEG
;
A
#
# COMPACT_ATOMS: atom_id res chain seq x y z
N MET A 1 -5.62 37.67 -66.99
CA MET A 1 -4.92 38.17 -65.79
C MET A 1 -5.35 37.30 -64.61
N ILE A 2 -4.42 37.00 -63.70
CA ILE A 2 -4.53 36.16 -62.49
C ILE A 2 -4.17 34.67 -62.71
N HIS A 3 -2.93 34.37 -62.33
CA HIS A 3 -2.31 33.04 -62.23
C HIS A 3 -2.82 32.26 -61.02
N PHE A 4 -3.27 31.02 -61.22
CA PHE A 4 -3.38 30.03 -60.15
C PHE A 4 -1.97 29.50 -59.81
N ARG A 5 -1.43 29.94 -58.67
CA ARG A 5 -0.16 29.43 -58.15
C ARG A 5 -0.37 28.09 -57.47
N ALA A 6 0.52 27.15 -57.79
CA ALA A 6 0.70 25.86 -57.15
C ALA A 6 0.85 26.02 -55.62
N LEU A 7 -0.23 25.80 -54.88
CA LEU A 7 -0.24 25.83 -53.41
C LEU A 7 -0.72 24.54 -52.69
N PRO A 8 -1.16 23.43 -53.33
CA PRO A 8 -1.61 22.28 -52.54
C PRO A 8 -0.49 21.30 -52.14
N PHE A 9 0.61 21.21 -52.89
CA PHE A 9 1.66 20.22 -52.61
C PHE A 9 2.57 20.65 -51.44
N SER A 10 2.92 21.93 -51.36
CA SER A 10 3.78 22.46 -50.30
C SER A 10 3.14 22.36 -48.92
N ILE A 11 1.82 22.56 -48.82
CA ILE A 11 1.07 22.46 -47.56
C ILE A 11 1.00 21.00 -47.09
N PHE A 12 0.84 20.05 -48.00
CA PHE A 12 0.81 18.63 -47.69
C PHE A 12 2.17 18.12 -47.19
N VAL A 13 3.26 18.56 -47.82
CA VAL A 13 4.62 18.23 -47.37
C VAL A 13 4.92 18.85 -46.00
N LEU A 14 4.49 20.09 -45.75
CA LEU A 14 4.69 20.76 -44.47
C LEU A 14 3.91 20.09 -43.33
N SER A 15 2.69 19.62 -43.60
CA SER A 15 1.86 18.94 -42.61
C SER A 15 2.37 17.54 -42.29
N ILE A 16 2.93 16.82 -43.26
CA ILE A 16 3.63 15.54 -43.00
C ILE A 16 4.90 15.78 -42.18
N LEU A 17 5.69 16.80 -42.52
CA LEU A 17 6.89 17.17 -41.74
C LEU A 17 6.53 17.55 -40.30
N LEU A 18 5.49 18.34 -40.09
CA LEU A 18 5.00 18.70 -38.76
C LEU A 18 4.47 17.48 -37.99
N PHE A 19 3.84 16.52 -38.66
CA PHE A 19 3.39 15.26 -38.05
C PHE A 19 4.57 14.36 -37.63
N PHE A 20 5.62 14.26 -38.45
CA PHE A 20 6.85 13.54 -38.09
C PHE A 20 7.66 14.24 -37.00
N VAL A 21 7.70 15.58 -37.00
CA VAL A 21 8.27 16.36 -35.91
C VAL A 21 7.46 16.12 -34.64
N PHE A 22 6.12 16.18 -34.70
CA PHE A 22 5.26 15.92 -33.55
C PHE A 22 5.43 14.48 -33.02
N LEU A 23 5.55 13.46 -33.87
CA LEU A 23 5.85 12.10 -33.44
C LEU A 23 7.25 11.96 -32.80
N ASN A 24 8.24 12.75 -33.25
CA ASN A 24 9.59 12.77 -32.68
C ASN A 24 9.74 13.68 -31.45
N THR A 25 8.84 14.65 -31.24
CA THR A 25 8.89 15.60 -30.11
C THR A 25 7.84 15.31 -29.03
N SER A 26 6.84 14.45 -29.32
CA SER A 26 5.77 14.07 -28.37
C SER A 26 6.07 12.82 -27.56
N THR A 27 7.29 12.30 -27.58
CA THR A 27 7.78 11.54 -26.42
C THR A 27 8.23 12.56 -25.39
N PRO A 28 7.42 12.84 -24.35
CA PRO A 28 7.87 13.75 -23.32
C PRO A 28 9.19 13.28 -22.71
N ALA A 29 10.16 14.19 -22.61
CA ALA A 29 11.48 13.93 -22.04
C ALA A 29 11.44 13.45 -20.57
N TYR A 30 10.28 13.52 -19.90
CA TYR A 30 10.05 12.93 -18.59
C TYR A 30 9.92 11.39 -18.61
N LEU A 31 9.76 10.75 -19.77
CA LEU A 31 9.79 9.28 -19.90
C LEU A 31 11.21 8.71 -20.18
N THR A 32 12.19 9.56 -20.51
CA THR A 32 13.55 9.14 -20.90
C THR A 32 14.60 9.27 -19.80
N HIS A 33 14.21 9.70 -18.59
CA HIS A 33 15.09 9.75 -17.41
C HIS A 33 14.85 8.61 -16.41
N ALA A 34 14.32 7.47 -16.86
CA ALA A 34 14.60 6.21 -16.18
C ALA A 34 16.04 5.81 -16.54
N SER A 35 16.94 5.91 -15.57
CA SER A 35 18.37 5.57 -15.67
C SER A 35 18.65 4.41 -16.64
N LYS A 36 19.45 4.68 -17.67
CA LYS A 36 19.98 3.67 -18.60
C LYS A 36 20.79 2.56 -17.90
N ASN A 37 21.14 2.75 -16.63
CA ASN A 37 21.81 1.75 -15.79
C ASN A 37 20.84 0.80 -15.04
N LEU A 38 19.52 1.08 -15.02
CA LEU A 38 18.51 0.15 -14.48
C LEU A 38 18.05 -0.91 -15.51
N LEU A 39 18.27 -0.67 -16.79
CA LEU A 39 17.74 -1.50 -17.89
C LEU A 39 18.59 -2.76 -18.21
N TRP A 40 19.72 -2.97 -17.54
CA TRP A 40 20.61 -4.12 -17.83
C TRP A 40 20.29 -5.41 -17.04
N LYS A 41 19.30 -5.45 -16.13
CA LYS A 41 18.98 -6.69 -15.37
C LYS A 41 17.51 -7.08 -15.24
N TYR A 42 16.57 -6.31 -15.76
CA TYR A 42 15.15 -6.61 -15.60
C TYR A 42 14.54 -7.20 -16.87
N ARG A 43 14.32 -8.51 -16.89
CA ARG A 43 13.28 -9.08 -17.77
C ARG A 43 11.94 -8.82 -17.07
N PRO A 44 10.99 -8.08 -17.66
CA PRO A 44 9.67 -7.92 -17.08
C PRO A 44 9.07 -9.30 -16.86
N ILE A 45 8.70 -9.61 -15.62
CA ILE A 45 8.00 -10.85 -15.27
C ILE A 45 6.66 -10.82 -16.01
N LYS A 46 6.32 -11.91 -16.71
CA LYS A 46 5.05 -12.03 -17.44
C LYS A 46 3.89 -11.88 -16.43
N GLY A 47 2.99 -10.91 -16.65
CA GLY A 47 1.94 -10.49 -15.68
C GLY A 47 2.20 -9.13 -15.02
N SER A 48 3.41 -8.57 -15.16
CA SER A 48 3.77 -7.21 -14.69
C SER A 48 2.87 -6.09 -15.24
N SER A 49 2.28 -6.28 -16.43
CA SER A 49 1.29 -5.37 -17.00
C SER A 49 0.05 -5.20 -16.14
N ASP A 50 -0.32 -6.23 -15.38
CA ASP A 50 -1.57 -6.26 -14.63
C ASP A 50 -1.50 -5.28 -13.45
N ILE A 51 -0.32 -4.96 -12.94
CA ILE A 51 -0.12 -3.91 -11.92
C ILE A 51 -0.60 -2.54 -12.43
N TYR A 52 -0.53 -2.30 -13.74
CA TYR A 52 -0.97 -1.04 -14.33
C TYR A 52 -2.48 -0.97 -14.61
N ASN A 53 -3.22 -2.08 -14.42
CA ASN A 53 -4.66 -2.11 -14.58
C ASN A 53 -5.39 -1.27 -13.50
N SER A 54 -6.71 -1.25 -13.54
CA SER A 54 -7.52 -0.47 -12.60
C SER A 54 -7.69 -1.10 -11.20
N THR A 55 -7.07 -2.24 -10.94
CA THR A 55 -7.12 -2.99 -9.68
C THR A 55 -5.74 -3.31 -9.14
N LEU A 56 -4.69 -2.67 -9.69
CA LEU A 56 -3.30 -2.83 -9.27
C LEU A 56 -2.83 -4.30 -9.31
N GLY A 57 -3.34 -5.11 -10.24
CA GLY A 57 -2.98 -6.53 -10.31
C GLY A 57 -3.67 -7.45 -9.29
N PHE A 58 -4.57 -6.91 -8.45
CA PHE A 58 -5.51 -7.70 -7.64
C PHE A 58 -6.83 -7.92 -8.39
N GLN A 59 -7.73 -8.76 -7.88
CA GLN A 59 -9.06 -8.86 -8.46
C GLN A 59 -9.97 -7.69 -8.05
N LYS A 60 -9.83 -7.22 -6.80
CA LYS A 60 -10.51 -6.02 -6.29
C LYS A 60 -9.60 -5.19 -5.39
N VAL A 61 -9.94 -3.92 -5.26
CA VAL A 61 -9.40 -3.02 -4.25
C VAL A 61 -10.58 -2.52 -3.42
N PHE A 62 -10.58 -2.82 -2.13
CA PHE A 62 -11.54 -2.36 -1.16
C PHE A 62 -10.99 -1.20 -0.35
N ALA A 63 -11.85 -0.27 0.05
CA ALA A 63 -11.55 0.66 1.14
C ALA A 63 -12.59 0.48 2.25
N VAL A 64 -12.12 0.46 3.50
CA VAL A 64 -12.96 0.37 4.69
C VAL A 64 -13.00 1.75 5.34
N GLY A 65 -14.20 2.28 5.54
CA GLY A 65 -14.38 3.60 6.17
C GLY A 65 -15.82 3.81 6.62
N LEU A 66 -16.01 4.61 7.65
CA LEU A 66 -17.35 4.92 8.15
C LEU A 66 -18.18 5.63 7.06
N PRO A 67 -19.47 5.30 6.86
CA PRO A 67 -20.32 5.93 5.85
C PRO A 67 -20.44 7.45 5.98
N GLU A 68 -20.42 7.97 7.21
CA GLU A 68 -20.49 9.40 7.51
C GLU A 68 -19.20 10.18 7.26
N ARG A 69 -18.06 9.50 7.05
CA ARG A 69 -16.78 10.13 6.71
C ARG A 69 -16.70 10.45 5.22
N SER A 70 -17.68 11.22 4.73
CA SER A 70 -17.76 11.61 3.32
C SER A 70 -16.52 12.39 2.88
N ASP A 71 -15.92 13.17 3.79
CA ASP A 71 -14.65 13.87 3.58
C ASP A 71 -13.53 12.92 3.15
N LYS A 72 -13.37 11.79 3.86
CA LYS A 72 -12.35 10.78 3.56
C LYS A 72 -12.71 9.99 2.30
N ARG A 73 -13.99 9.66 2.12
CA ARG A 73 -14.48 8.92 0.95
C ARG A 73 -14.28 9.69 -0.36
N ASP A 74 -14.64 10.97 -0.36
CA ASP A 74 -14.47 11.85 -1.53
C ASP A 74 -12.99 11.99 -1.87
N ALA A 75 -12.15 12.24 -0.87
CA ALA A 75 -10.72 12.41 -1.08
C ALA A 75 -10.04 11.12 -1.59
N LEU A 76 -10.34 9.95 -1.01
CA LEU A 76 -9.77 8.66 -1.42
C LEU A 76 -10.24 8.26 -2.84
N THR A 77 -11.52 8.51 -3.14
CA THR A 77 -12.09 8.28 -4.48
C THR A 77 -11.42 9.18 -5.53
N LEU A 78 -11.17 10.44 -5.19
CA LEU A 78 -10.50 11.37 -6.10
C LEU A 78 -9.06 10.94 -6.39
N ILE A 79 -8.24 10.66 -5.36
CA ILE A 79 -6.83 10.32 -5.57
C ILE A 79 -6.64 8.96 -6.28
N SER A 80 -7.52 7.99 -6.04
CA SER A 80 -7.49 6.70 -6.75
C SER A 80 -7.84 6.86 -8.22
N SER A 81 -8.86 7.66 -8.54
CA SER A 81 -9.18 8.03 -9.92
C SER A 81 -8.01 8.73 -10.61
N LEU A 82 -7.36 9.69 -9.95
CA LEU A 82 -6.22 10.44 -10.50
C LEU A 82 -4.97 9.58 -10.70
N THR A 83 -4.82 8.49 -9.94
CA THR A 83 -3.72 7.52 -10.09
C THR A 83 -4.11 6.24 -10.84
N GLY A 84 -5.33 6.21 -11.38
CA GLY A 84 -5.78 5.22 -12.36
C GLY A 84 -6.10 3.85 -11.77
N PHE A 85 -6.66 3.79 -10.56
CA PHE A 85 -7.27 2.58 -10.02
C PHE A 85 -8.61 2.87 -9.35
N LYS A 86 -9.42 1.83 -9.15
CA LYS A 86 -10.80 1.92 -8.66
C LYS A 86 -10.88 1.32 -7.26
N ILE A 87 -11.78 1.86 -6.45
CA ILE A 87 -12.03 1.40 -5.09
C ILE A 87 -13.50 1.00 -4.97
N ASP A 88 -13.74 -0.16 -4.39
CA ASP A 88 -15.05 -0.61 -3.93
C ASP A 88 -15.15 -0.37 -2.41
N TRP A 89 -16.19 0.34 -1.97
CA TRP A 89 -16.34 0.66 -0.55
C TRP A 89 -16.94 -0.49 0.25
N ILE A 90 -16.36 -0.75 1.41
CA ILE A 90 -16.93 -1.55 2.49
C ILE A 90 -17.23 -0.59 3.64
N ASP A 91 -18.50 -0.53 4.04
CA ASP A 91 -18.91 0.32 5.14
C ASP A 91 -18.29 -0.15 6.46
N GLY A 92 -17.59 0.78 7.11
CA GLY A 92 -17.13 0.64 8.47
C GLY A 92 -18.31 0.52 9.43
N VAL A 93 -18.03 -0.01 10.62
CA VAL A 93 -19.05 -0.29 11.63
C VAL A 93 -18.69 0.45 12.90
N LYS A 94 -19.69 1.09 13.53
CA LYS A 94 -19.55 1.63 14.88
C LYS A 94 -19.60 0.50 15.91
N GLY A 95 -18.62 0.43 16.80
CA GLY A 95 -18.55 -0.62 17.81
C GLY A 95 -19.82 -0.76 18.62
N GLU A 96 -20.43 0.37 18.98
CA GLU A 96 -21.63 0.47 19.80
C GLU A 96 -22.83 -0.22 19.16
N THR A 97 -22.83 -0.37 17.83
CA THR A 97 -23.91 -1.04 17.08
C THR A 97 -23.75 -2.56 17.03
N ILE A 98 -22.61 -3.10 17.46
CA ILE A 98 -22.35 -4.54 17.48
C ILE A 98 -23.02 -5.14 18.71
N ALA A 99 -23.91 -6.10 18.46
CA ALA A 99 -24.60 -6.83 19.51
C ALA A 99 -23.61 -7.66 20.35
N ASP A 100 -23.82 -7.74 21.66
CA ASP A 100 -22.96 -8.53 22.57
C ASP A 100 -22.82 -10.00 22.14
N LYS A 101 -23.88 -10.57 21.54
CA LYS A 101 -23.89 -11.94 21.03
C LYS A 101 -23.00 -12.15 19.79
N ALA A 102 -22.58 -11.08 19.13
CA ALA A 102 -21.72 -11.09 17.95
C ALA A 102 -20.26 -10.76 18.27
N VAL A 103 -19.95 -10.41 19.53
CA VAL A 103 -18.58 -10.17 19.98
C VAL A 103 -17.81 -11.49 19.96
N PRO A 104 -16.60 -11.56 19.37
CA PRO A 104 -15.81 -12.79 19.32
C PRO A 104 -15.50 -13.34 20.71
N TYR A 105 -15.35 -14.66 20.78
CA TYR A 105 -15.01 -15.34 22.02
C TYR A 105 -13.71 -14.80 22.64
N GLY A 106 -13.72 -14.64 23.97
CA GLY A 106 -12.55 -14.20 24.74
C GLY A 106 -12.27 -12.69 24.69
N VAL A 107 -13.08 -11.90 23.98
CA VAL A 107 -12.94 -10.44 23.93
C VAL A 107 -13.50 -9.79 25.18
N ASP A 108 -12.67 -9.00 25.86
CA ASP A 108 -13.09 -8.03 26.85
C ASP A 108 -13.44 -6.72 26.12
N ARG A 109 -14.75 -6.47 25.91
CA ARG A 109 -15.26 -5.34 25.12
C ARG A 109 -14.78 -3.99 25.65
N VAL A 110 -14.73 -3.84 26.98
CA VAL A 110 -14.28 -2.61 27.63
C VAL A 110 -12.79 -2.39 27.38
N LYS A 111 -11.96 -3.43 27.47
CA LYS A 111 -10.52 -3.31 27.19
C LYS A 111 -10.21 -3.12 25.71
N LEU A 112 -11.02 -3.71 24.83
CA LEU A 112 -10.81 -3.58 23.39
C LEU A 112 -11.16 -2.17 22.91
N TRP A 113 -12.14 -1.51 23.53
CA TRP A 113 -12.77 -0.26 23.06
C TRP A 113 -13.72 -0.48 21.89
N GLU A 114 -14.82 0.28 21.90
CA GLU A 114 -15.83 0.24 20.83
C GLU A 114 -15.23 0.57 19.47
N SER A 115 -14.33 1.56 19.40
CA SER A 115 -13.70 1.96 18.14
C SER A 115 -12.87 0.84 17.52
N ASN A 116 -12.10 0.08 18.31
CA ASN A 116 -11.35 -1.08 17.80
C ASN A 116 -12.26 -2.26 17.45
N LEU A 117 -13.36 -2.47 18.19
CA LEU A 117 -14.36 -3.48 17.84
C LEU A 117 -15.05 -3.14 16.51
N GLY A 118 -15.34 -1.85 16.28
CA GLY A 118 -15.85 -1.33 15.02
C GLY A 118 -14.87 -1.50 13.85
N SER A 119 -13.59 -1.15 14.08
CA SER A 119 -12.50 -1.38 13.12
C SER A 119 -12.40 -2.85 12.73
N TRP A 120 -12.33 -3.76 13.71
CA TRP A 120 -12.35 -5.21 13.48
C TRP A 120 -13.54 -5.59 12.60
N ARG A 121 -14.76 -5.17 12.95
CA ARG A 121 -15.94 -5.59 12.21
C ARG A 121 -15.94 -5.09 10.77
N GLY A 122 -15.50 -3.84 10.55
CA GLY A 122 -15.34 -3.26 9.21
C GLY A 122 -14.36 -4.06 8.36
N HIS A 123 -13.15 -4.33 8.85
CA HIS A 123 -12.18 -5.14 8.14
C HIS A 123 -12.66 -6.58 7.92
N MET A 124 -13.29 -7.21 8.92
CA MET A 124 -13.85 -8.55 8.76
C MET A 124 -14.99 -8.61 7.73
N ASN A 125 -15.69 -7.50 7.45
CA ASN A 125 -16.64 -7.43 6.34
C ASN A 125 -15.93 -7.47 4.99
N ALA A 126 -14.81 -6.76 4.84
CA ALA A 126 -13.99 -6.81 3.63
C ALA A 126 -13.37 -8.21 3.42
N VAL A 127 -12.84 -8.81 4.48
CA VAL A 127 -12.31 -10.18 4.45
C VAL A 127 -13.40 -11.18 4.06
N ARG A 128 -14.60 -11.08 4.65
CA ARG A 128 -15.74 -11.92 4.28
C ARG A 128 -16.15 -11.75 2.82
N ALA A 129 -16.14 -10.52 2.30
CA ALA A 129 -16.47 -10.25 0.90
C ALA A 129 -15.54 -10.98 -0.08
N ILE A 130 -14.24 -11.12 0.23
CA ILE A 130 -13.29 -11.92 -0.57
C ILE A 130 -13.77 -13.37 -0.68
N VAL A 131 -14.22 -13.95 0.44
CA VAL A 131 -14.63 -15.36 0.50
C VAL A 131 -16.00 -15.57 -0.16
N GLU A 132 -16.99 -14.73 0.14
CA GLU A 132 -18.35 -14.84 -0.39
C GLU A 132 -18.40 -14.63 -1.90
N GLN A 133 -17.59 -13.71 -2.43
CA GLN A 133 -17.50 -13.44 -3.87
C GLN A 133 -16.49 -14.37 -4.57
N ASN A 134 -15.84 -15.27 -3.83
CA ASN A 134 -14.79 -16.17 -4.33
C ASN A 134 -13.69 -15.44 -5.12
N LEU A 135 -13.22 -14.31 -4.58
CA LEU A 135 -12.15 -13.53 -5.19
C LEU A 135 -10.80 -14.23 -5.00
N THR A 136 -9.94 -14.22 -6.01
CA THR A 136 -8.57 -14.74 -5.95
C THR A 136 -7.71 -13.91 -5.01
N SER A 137 -7.88 -12.60 -5.03
CA SER A 137 -7.19 -11.65 -4.16
C SER A 137 -7.90 -10.29 -4.10
N ALA A 138 -7.75 -9.58 -2.98
CA ALA A 138 -8.12 -8.19 -2.90
C ALA A 138 -7.14 -7.39 -2.04
N LEU A 139 -6.85 -6.15 -2.47
CA LEU A 139 -6.22 -5.13 -1.65
C LEU A 139 -7.28 -4.46 -0.77
N ILE A 140 -6.98 -4.23 0.49
CA ILE A 140 -7.85 -3.56 1.46
C ILE A 140 -7.09 -2.34 2.00
N LEU A 141 -7.73 -1.17 1.92
CA LEU A 141 -7.21 0.12 2.34
C LEU A 141 -8.05 0.66 3.51
N GLU A 142 -7.39 1.39 4.41
CA GLU A 142 -8.08 2.33 5.32
C GLU A 142 -8.49 3.61 4.55
N ASP A 143 -9.42 4.40 5.11
CA ASP A 143 -10.06 5.52 4.40
C ASP A 143 -9.23 6.82 4.36
N ASP A 144 -8.23 6.94 5.22
CA ASP A 144 -7.28 8.05 5.34
C ASP A 144 -5.92 7.76 4.68
N MET A 145 -5.89 6.81 3.75
CA MET A 145 -4.66 6.43 3.05
C MET A 145 -4.27 7.39 1.94
N ASP A 146 -2.96 7.46 1.71
CA ASP A 146 -2.31 8.13 0.59
C ASP A 146 -1.05 7.37 0.16
N TRP A 147 -0.51 7.73 -0.99
CA TRP A 147 0.62 7.06 -1.62
C TRP A 147 1.43 8.04 -2.47
N ASP A 148 2.62 7.61 -2.91
CA ASP A 148 3.41 8.36 -3.88
C ASP A 148 2.70 8.30 -5.25
N TYR A 149 2.70 9.41 -6.00
CA TYR A 149 2.14 9.47 -7.35
C TYR A 149 2.66 8.36 -8.29
N ARG A 150 3.83 7.77 -7.99
CA ARG A 150 4.44 6.65 -8.72
C ARG A 150 4.09 5.27 -8.16
N LEU A 151 2.99 5.13 -7.42
CA LEU A 151 2.53 3.89 -6.79
C LEU A 151 2.65 2.65 -7.68
N LYS A 152 2.19 2.70 -8.94
CA LYS A 152 2.24 1.57 -9.87
C LYS A 152 3.68 1.11 -10.15
N SER A 153 4.63 2.03 -10.23
CA SER A 153 6.06 1.71 -10.39
C SER A 153 6.68 1.15 -9.11
N GLN A 154 6.23 1.62 -7.94
CA GLN A 154 6.64 1.02 -6.66
C GLN A 154 6.12 -0.42 -6.55
N LEU A 155 4.84 -0.65 -6.88
CA LEU A 155 4.21 -1.98 -6.90
C LEU A 155 4.91 -2.92 -7.90
N LEU A 156 5.36 -2.40 -9.03
CA LEU A 156 6.17 -3.15 -9.99
C LEU A 156 7.48 -3.63 -9.35
N THR A 157 8.19 -2.76 -8.65
CA THR A 157 9.44 -3.13 -7.97
C THR A 157 9.17 -4.09 -6.81
N PHE A 158 8.12 -3.84 -6.04
CA PHE A 158 7.65 -4.71 -4.98
C PHE A 158 7.34 -6.11 -5.48
N SER A 159 6.75 -6.26 -6.67
CA SER A 159 6.39 -7.56 -7.24
C SER A 159 7.60 -8.50 -7.31
N SER A 160 8.75 -8.02 -7.78
CA SER A 160 9.98 -8.82 -7.84
C SER A 160 10.54 -9.16 -6.47
N GLY A 161 10.43 -8.23 -5.50
CA GLY A 161 10.78 -8.52 -4.12
C GLY A 161 9.86 -9.58 -3.50
N SER A 162 8.57 -9.53 -3.79
CA SER A 162 7.58 -10.50 -3.35
C SER A 162 7.88 -11.91 -3.89
N HIS A 163 8.22 -12.02 -5.18
CA HIS A 163 8.70 -13.25 -5.79
C HIS A 163 9.98 -13.77 -5.11
N PHE A 164 10.96 -12.89 -4.88
CA PHE A 164 12.21 -13.25 -4.24
C PHE A 164 12.02 -13.84 -2.83
N VAL A 165 11.13 -13.24 -2.03
CA VAL A 165 10.79 -13.72 -0.68
C VAL A 165 10.05 -15.05 -0.73
N GLN A 166 9.12 -15.21 -1.67
CA GLN A 166 8.29 -16.42 -1.79
C GLN A 166 9.03 -17.66 -2.29
N TYR A 167 10.03 -17.49 -3.16
CA TYR A 167 10.71 -18.57 -3.86
C TYR A 167 12.23 -18.52 -3.58
N PRO A 168 12.69 -19.10 -2.46
CA PRO A 168 14.10 -19.06 -2.06
C PRO A 168 15.05 -19.77 -3.02
N HIS A 169 14.56 -20.77 -3.73
CA HIS A 169 15.34 -21.51 -4.71
C HIS A 169 14.76 -21.27 -6.10
N SER A 170 15.61 -20.98 -7.09
CA SER A 170 15.17 -20.77 -8.48
C SER A 170 14.41 -21.97 -9.04
N SER A 171 14.75 -23.19 -8.62
CA SER A 171 14.05 -24.43 -8.97
C SER A 171 12.62 -24.51 -8.44
N SER A 172 12.28 -23.74 -7.39
CA SER A 172 10.94 -23.67 -6.80
C SER A 172 10.04 -22.63 -7.47
N MET A 173 10.61 -21.79 -8.35
CA MET A 173 9.88 -20.70 -9.00
C MET A 173 9.08 -21.23 -10.20
N PRO A 174 7.75 -21.08 -10.22
CA PRO A 174 6.93 -21.42 -11.37
C PRO A 174 7.34 -20.68 -12.65
N SER A 175 7.12 -21.29 -13.81
CA SER A 175 7.33 -20.65 -15.11
C SER A 175 6.30 -19.55 -15.42
N THR A 176 5.15 -19.58 -14.74
CA THR A 176 4.03 -18.66 -14.91
C THR A 176 3.35 -18.42 -13.58
N PHE A 177 2.89 -17.20 -13.36
CA PHE A 177 2.14 -16.79 -12.17
C PHE A 177 0.75 -16.33 -12.55
N HIS A 178 -0.21 -16.50 -11.64
CA HIS A 178 -1.55 -15.93 -11.78
C HIS A 178 -1.61 -14.51 -11.23
N SER A 179 -0.90 -14.24 -10.14
CA SER A 179 -0.76 -12.91 -9.56
C SER A 179 0.59 -12.29 -9.94
N PRO A 180 0.66 -10.98 -10.28
CA PRO A 180 1.93 -10.30 -10.50
C PRO A 180 2.81 -10.34 -9.25
N TYR A 181 2.22 -10.49 -8.06
CA TYR A 181 2.91 -10.54 -6.78
C TYR A 181 3.37 -11.95 -6.35
N GLY A 182 3.26 -12.96 -7.22
CA GLY A 182 3.51 -14.37 -6.89
C GLY A 182 2.26 -15.07 -6.38
N ASP A 183 2.30 -16.41 -6.25
CA ASP A 183 1.14 -17.22 -5.89
C ASP A 183 1.29 -17.93 -4.52
N ASN A 184 2.41 -17.71 -3.83
CA ASN A 184 2.78 -18.39 -2.59
C ASN A 184 2.72 -17.45 -1.37
N TRP A 185 1.72 -16.56 -1.33
CA TRP A 185 1.43 -15.66 -0.22
C TRP A 185 -0.03 -15.77 0.23
N ASP A 186 -0.27 -15.45 1.50
CA ASP A 186 -1.60 -15.34 2.10
C ASP A 186 -1.96 -13.87 2.38
N LEU A 187 -0.96 -13.08 2.79
CA LEU A 187 -1.09 -11.65 3.00
C LEU A 187 0.12 -10.89 2.41
N LEU A 188 -0.17 -9.75 1.78
CA LEU A 188 0.84 -8.73 1.44
C LEU A 188 0.57 -7.49 2.27
N TRP A 189 1.50 -7.09 3.12
CA TRP A 189 1.39 -5.87 3.92
C TRP A 189 2.06 -4.73 3.13
N LEU A 190 1.26 -3.83 2.56
CA LEU A 190 1.73 -2.79 1.64
C LEU A 190 1.82 -1.41 2.30
N GLY A 191 1.21 -1.25 3.47
CA GLY A 191 1.30 -0.05 4.30
C GLY A 191 1.15 -0.39 5.78
N HIS A 192 2.03 0.14 6.60
CA HIS A 192 2.04 0.00 8.06
C HIS A 192 2.73 1.19 8.70
N CYS A 193 2.56 1.37 10.01
CA CYS A 193 3.28 2.36 10.81
C CYS A 193 4.77 2.01 10.98
N GLY A 194 5.09 0.73 10.87
CA GLY A 194 6.44 0.19 10.98
C GLY A 194 6.41 -1.28 11.38
N GLU A 195 7.53 -1.97 11.19
CA GLU A 195 7.73 -3.30 11.78
C GLU A 195 9.20 -3.57 12.10
N VAL A 196 9.43 -4.61 12.90
CA VAL A 196 10.77 -5.20 13.07
C VAL A 196 11.02 -6.25 11.98
N PHE A 197 12.29 -6.48 11.63
CA PHE A 197 12.61 -7.64 10.81
C PHE A 197 12.43 -8.93 11.61
N PRO A 198 11.84 -9.99 11.01
CA PRO A 198 11.44 -11.18 11.75
C PRO A 198 12.61 -11.85 12.48
N GLU A 199 13.82 -11.87 11.91
CA GLU A 199 14.97 -12.50 12.55
C GLU A 199 15.43 -11.80 13.85
N THR A 200 14.95 -10.58 14.14
CA THR A 200 15.31 -9.84 15.35
C THR A 200 14.32 -10.07 16.50
N LEU A 201 13.22 -10.79 16.26
CA LEU A 201 12.23 -11.12 17.29
C LEU A 201 12.83 -12.00 18.39
N ASP A 202 12.31 -11.84 19.61
CA ASP A 202 12.82 -12.53 20.81
C ASP A 202 12.80 -14.06 20.69
N GLU A 203 11.81 -14.66 20.01
CA GLU A 203 11.76 -16.12 19.81
C GLU A 203 12.89 -16.66 18.92
N TYR A 204 13.56 -15.78 18.18
CA TYR A 204 14.62 -16.14 17.24
C TYR A 204 16.03 -15.79 17.74
N LYS A 205 16.16 -14.92 18.75
CA LYS A 205 17.46 -14.46 19.30
C LYS A 205 18.37 -15.58 19.83
N THR A 206 17.80 -16.68 20.30
CA THR A 206 18.57 -17.81 20.86
C THR A 206 18.96 -18.86 19.82
N ARG A 207 18.46 -18.74 18.59
CA ARG A 207 18.77 -19.67 17.51
C ARG A 207 20.14 -19.37 16.91
N PRO A 208 20.87 -20.40 16.43
CA PRO A 208 22.17 -20.18 15.85
C PRO A 208 22.04 -19.45 14.49
N PRO A 209 23.02 -18.61 14.10
CA PRO A 209 22.94 -17.85 12.85
C PRO A 209 22.83 -18.68 11.57
N ASN A 210 23.19 -19.96 11.61
CA ASN A 210 23.09 -20.90 10.49
C ASN A 210 21.81 -21.75 10.53
N ASP A 211 20.85 -21.43 11.41
CA ASP A 211 19.52 -22.06 11.39
C ASP A 211 18.82 -21.74 10.05
N PRO A 212 18.35 -22.74 9.29
CA PRO A 212 17.69 -22.52 8.00
C PRO A 212 16.45 -21.62 8.06
N GLU A 213 15.72 -21.61 9.19
CA GLU A 213 14.60 -20.72 9.40
C GLU A 213 15.07 -19.27 9.56
N ILE A 214 16.16 -19.04 10.29
CA ILE A 214 16.77 -17.71 10.44
C ILE A 214 17.30 -17.21 9.10
N GLU A 215 17.97 -18.08 8.32
CA GLU A 215 18.43 -17.73 6.98
C GLU A 215 17.25 -17.30 6.10
N LEU A 216 16.15 -18.06 6.09
CA LEU A 216 14.95 -17.75 5.32
C LEU A 216 14.29 -16.43 5.74
N LEU A 217 14.13 -16.20 7.05
CA LEU A 217 13.55 -14.98 7.61
C LEU A 217 14.42 -13.75 7.32
N SER A 218 15.75 -13.91 7.33
CA SER A 218 16.70 -12.84 7.08
C SER A 218 16.74 -12.37 5.62
N ARG A 219 16.16 -13.12 4.68
CA ARG A 219 16.15 -12.79 3.24
C ARG A 219 15.35 -11.51 2.97
N LYS A 220 16.03 -10.52 2.40
CA LYS A 220 15.44 -9.23 2.01
C LYS A 220 15.77 -8.91 0.57
N TYR A 221 14.76 -8.47 -0.18
CA TYR A 221 14.99 -7.82 -1.46
C TYR A 221 15.21 -6.33 -1.21
N ILE A 222 16.41 -5.84 -1.51
CA ILE A 222 16.83 -4.48 -1.21
C ILE A 222 16.67 -3.62 -2.47
N ILE A 223 15.89 -2.56 -2.35
CA ILE A 223 15.69 -1.53 -3.37
C ILE A 223 16.48 -0.30 -2.93
N THR A 224 17.62 -0.05 -3.56
CA THR A 224 18.49 1.09 -3.25
C THR A 224 18.18 2.28 -4.14
N SER A 225 18.48 3.49 -3.65
CA SER A 225 18.27 4.74 -4.41
C SER A 225 16.81 4.91 -4.85
N ASP A 226 15.87 4.47 -4.02
CA ASP A 226 14.45 4.65 -4.24
C ASP A 226 14.07 6.11 -3.96
N PRO A 227 13.78 6.91 -5.01
CA PRO A 227 13.42 8.32 -4.82
C PRO A 227 12.10 8.48 -4.08
N THR A 228 11.27 7.44 -3.96
CA THR A 228 9.97 7.50 -3.26
C THR A 228 10.10 7.40 -1.74
N VAL A 229 11.29 7.01 -1.24
CA VAL A 229 11.62 6.98 0.18
C VAL A 229 12.21 8.34 0.55
N PRO A 230 11.72 9.04 1.60
CA PRO A 230 12.27 10.33 1.97
C PRO A 230 13.69 10.20 2.56
N PRO A 231 14.42 11.33 2.66
CA PRO A 231 15.66 11.39 3.42
C PRO A 231 15.46 10.95 4.88
N ALA A 232 16.54 10.46 5.52
CA ALA A 232 16.47 9.93 6.88
C ALA A 232 15.95 10.95 7.93
N THR A 233 16.12 12.25 7.69
CA THR A 233 15.62 13.33 8.55
C THR A 233 14.10 13.42 8.62
N HIS A 234 13.39 12.97 7.57
CA HIS A 234 11.93 12.99 7.49
C HIS A 234 11.31 11.59 7.59
N PHE A 235 12.16 10.59 7.84
CA PHE A 235 11.74 9.21 7.91
C PHE A 235 11.21 8.84 9.30
N LYS A 236 10.08 8.15 9.36
CA LYS A 236 9.47 7.66 10.61
C LYS A 236 9.10 6.19 10.48
N ASP A 237 9.85 5.32 11.13
CA ASP A 237 9.57 3.88 11.20
C ASP A 237 10.33 3.28 12.40
N PHE A 238 10.17 1.99 12.66
CA PHE A 238 11.00 1.25 13.62
C PHE A 238 12.38 0.90 13.07
N GLN A 239 12.60 1.04 11.75
CA GLN A 239 13.89 0.81 11.12
C GLN A 239 14.74 2.08 11.08
N ASN A 240 16.03 1.94 11.40
CA ASN A 240 16.97 3.06 11.34
C ASN A 240 17.55 3.21 9.91
N LEU A 241 17.00 4.15 9.13
CA LEU A 241 17.48 4.47 7.77
C LEU A 241 18.76 5.29 7.70
N THR A 242 19.33 5.81 8.81
CA THR A 242 20.52 6.67 8.71
C THR A 242 21.72 5.99 8.06
N SER A 243 21.79 4.66 8.07
CA SER A 243 22.82 3.88 7.37
C SER A 243 22.43 3.45 5.95
N HIS A 244 21.17 3.66 5.55
CA HIS A 244 20.57 3.14 4.32
C HIS A 244 19.54 4.15 3.76
N GLU A 245 19.96 5.38 3.48
CA GLU A 245 19.07 6.40 2.91
C GLU A 245 18.46 5.92 1.58
N HIS A 246 17.24 6.38 1.28
CA HIS A 246 16.51 6.03 0.06
C HIS A 246 16.47 4.52 -0.21
N THR A 247 16.31 3.71 0.85
CA THR A 247 16.27 2.26 0.74
C THR A 247 14.91 1.72 1.17
N ARG A 248 14.43 0.74 0.41
CA ARG A 248 13.20 -0.01 0.70
C ARG A 248 13.48 -1.51 0.68
N TRP A 249 12.88 -2.26 1.58
CA TRP A 249 13.02 -3.70 1.69
C TRP A 249 11.70 -4.39 1.44
N VAL A 250 11.73 -5.48 0.67
CA VAL A 250 10.63 -6.45 0.64
C VAL A 250 11.10 -7.72 1.36
N HIS A 251 10.33 -8.17 2.34
CA HIS A 251 10.77 -9.21 3.27
C HIS A 251 9.59 -10.01 3.84
N THR A 252 9.90 -11.12 4.51
CA THR A 252 8.92 -11.79 5.38
C THR A 252 8.61 -10.86 6.55
N THR A 253 7.35 -10.74 6.93
CA THR A 253 6.96 -9.84 8.02
C THR A 253 7.44 -10.32 9.40
N GLY A 254 7.81 -9.40 10.28
CA GLY A 254 8.12 -9.65 11.69
C GLY A 254 7.01 -9.25 12.67
N GLY A 255 5.99 -8.53 12.22
CA GLY A 255 4.86 -8.09 13.04
C GLY A 255 4.61 -6.60 12.89
N PRO A 256 3.94 -6.18 11.80
CA PRO A 256 3.68 -4.78 11.52
C PRO A 256 2.58 -4.24 12.41
N ILE A 257 2.66 -2.95 12.69
CA ILE A 257 1.60 -2.22 13.41
C ILE A 257 0.86 -1.34 12.41
N CYS A 258 -0.45 -1.17 12.58
CA CYS A 258 -1.35 -0.49 11.65
C CYS A 258 -1.60 -1.26 10.34
N THR A 259 -2.82 -1.18 9.83
CA THR A 259 -3.29 -1.90 8.63
C THR A 259 -3.60 -0.95 7.46
N PHE A 260 -2.84 0.14 7.34
CA PHE A 260 -2.95 1.16 6.30
C PHE A 260 -3.32 0.57 4.93
N ALA A 261 -2.55 -0.42 4.48
CA ALA A 261 -2.93 -1.23 3.32
C ALA A 261 -2.41 -2.66 3.44
N TYR A 262 -3.29 -3.63 3.21
CA TYR A 262 -2.91 -5.03 3.11
C TYR A 262 -3.74 -5.75 2.05
N ALA A 263 -3.17 -6.73 1.38
CA ALA A 263 -3.88 -7.59 0.46
C ALA A 263 -3.99 -9.00 1.00
N LEU A 264 -5.11 -9.66 0.71
CA LEU A 264 -5.33 -11.06 1.05
C LEU A 264 -5.54 -11.87 -0.21
N SER A 265 -4.92 -13.05 -0.25
CA SER A 265 -5.32 -14.09 -1.19
C SER A 265 -6.62 -14.73 -0.69
N GLN A 266 -7.31 -15.47 -1.55
CA GLN A 266 -8.53 -16.18 -1.14
C GLN A 266 -8.29 -17.09 0.08
N GLY A 267 -7.17 -17.83 0.06
CA GLY A 267 -6.77 -18.70 1.16
C GLY A 267 -6.42 -17.90 2.42
N GLY A 268 -5.72 -16.79 2.28
CA GLY A 268 -5.41 -15.87 3.37
C GLY A 268 -6.67 -15.30 4.03
N ALA A 269 -7.67 -14.90 3.24
CA ALA A 269 -8.93 -14.40 3.77
C ALA A 269 -9.66 -15.44 4.63
N ARG A 270 -9.65 -16.72 4.23
CA ARG A 270 -10.22 -17.81 5.04
C ARG A 270 -9.48 -18.02 6.36
N LYS A 271 -8.15 -17.91 6.35
CA LYS A 271 -7.33 -17.98 7.58
C LYS A 271 -7.66 -16.84 8.54
N VAL A 272 -7.77 -15.60 8.02
CA VAL A 272 -8.14 -14.41 8.81
C VAL A 272 -9.56 -14.54 9.38
N LEU A 273 -10.54 -15.00 8.59
CA LEU A 273 -11.89 -15.28 9.09
C LEU A 273 -11.91 -16.28 10.23
N TRP A 274 -11.18 -17.39 10.07
CA TRP A 274 -11.09 -18.39 11.12
C TRP A 274 -10.47 -17.78 12.39
N ASP A 275 -9.31 -17.13 12.25
CA ASP A 275 -8.53 -16.66 13.40
C ASP A 275 -9.31 -15.64 14.21
N MET A 276 -9.73 -14.55 13.56
CA MET A 276 -10.23 -13.35 14.25
C MET A 276 -11.74 -13.31 14.42
N SER A 277 -12.48 -14.29 13.90
CA SER A 277 -13.94 -14.35 14.04
C SER A 277 -14.46 -15.69 14.55
N VAL A 278 -13.81 -16.82 14.24
CA VAL A 278 -14.27 -18.15 14.64
C VAL A 278 -13.54 -18.65 15.88
N ASP A 279 -12.21 -18.49 15.94
CA ASP A 279 -11.39 -18.88 17.10
C ASP A 279 -11.44 -17.80 18.18
N LYS A 280 -10.79 -16.65 17.96
CA LYS A 280 -10.74 -15.54 18.91
C LYS A 280 -10.22 -14.24 18.30
N LEU A 281 -10.69 -13.09 18.78
CA LEU A 281 -10.06 -11.81 18.47
C LEU A 281 -9.03 -11.45 19.55
N ALA A 282 -7.74 -11.58 19.24
CA ALA A 282 -6.64 -11.35 20.16
C ALA A 282 -6.14 -9.88 20.17
N GLY A 283 -7.05 -8.94 20.49
CA GLY A 283 -6.74 -7.50 20.56
C GLY A 283 -7.27 -6.71 19.35
N PRO A 284 -6.81 -5.45 19.17
CA PRO A 284 -7.12 -4.66 17.97
C PRO A 284 -6.78 -5.41 16.68
N PHE A 285 -7.52 -5.12 15.60
CA PHE A 285 -7.45 -5.89 14.36
C PHE A 285 -6.04 -5.98 13.76
N ASP A 286 -5.31 -4.87 13.75
CA ASP A 286 -3.94 -4.79 13.25
C ASP A 286 -2.99 -5.70 14.05
N ASN A 287 -3.06 -5.63 15.39
CA ASN A 287 -2.26 -6.48 16.28
C ASN A 287 -2.62 -7.96 16.15
N ALA A 288 -3.90 -8.28 16.00
CA ALA A 288 -4.35 -9.65 15.77
C ALA A 288 -3.82 -10.19 14.42
N LEU A 289 -3.85 -9.38 13.37
CA LEU A 289 -3.31 -9.72 12.04
C LEU A 289 -1.80 -9.90 12.04
N ALA A 290 -1.08 -9.03 12.75
CA ALA A 290 0.34 -9.16 12.99
C ALA A 290 0.66 -10.46 13.75
N GLY A 291 -0.12 -10.79 14.77
CA GLY A 291 -0.02 -12.04 15.52
C GLY A 291 -0.20 -13.29 14.64
N LEU A 292 -1.24 -13.30 13.81
CA LEU A 292 -1.49 -14.37 12.85
C LEU A 292 -0.31 -14.55 11.86
N CYS A 293 0.27 -13.45 11.39
CA CYS A 293 1.46 -13.48 10.53
C CYS A 293 2.73 -13.93 11.27
N ARG A 294 2.92 -13.54 12.54
CA ARG A 294 4.07 -13.91 13.37
C ARG A 294 4.14 -15.40 13.66
N TRP A 295 2.98 -16.06 13.77
CA TRP A 295 2.93 -17.52 13.96
C TRP A 295 3.50 -18.32 12.78
N GLY A 296 3.80 -17.65 11.65
CA GLY A 296 4.68 -18.13 10.60
C GLY A 296 4.09 -19.25 9.74
N ARG A 297 4.98 -19.93 9.00
CA ARG A 297 4.69 -21.11 8.15
C ARG A 297 4.56 -22.49 8.84
N PRO A 298 4.81 -22.69 10.16
CA PRO A 298 4.60 -23.99 10.80
C PRO A 298 3.20 -24.57 10.57
N SER A 299 3.13 -25.84 10.19
CA SER A 299 1.90 -26.56 9.85
C SER A 299 1.03 -26.91 11.06
N ASN A 300 1.59 -26.85 12.28
CA ASN A 300 0.85 -26.95 13.54
C ASN A 300 0.10 -25.64 13.89
N LYS A 301 0.26 -24.60 13.07
CA LYS A 301 -0.52 -23.35 13.05
C LYS A 301 -1.19 -23.21 11.69
N LEU A 302 -1.91 -22.10 11.46
CA LEU A 302 -2.53 -21.82 10.15
C LEU A 302 -1.52 -21.61 9.00
N GLY A 303 -0.20 -21.57 9.29
CA GLY A 303 0.84 -21.47 8.29
C GLY A 303 0.69 -20.22 7.42
N MET A 304 0.52 -19.04 8.04
CA MET A 304 0.28 -17.80 7.31
C MET A 304 1.55 -17.33 6.61
N ARG A 305 1.48 -17.09 5.30
CA ARG A 305 2.60 -16.60 4.47
C ARG A 305 2.44 -15.10 4.24
N CYS A 306 3.10 -14.30 5.05
CA CYS A 306 2.99 -12.85 4.99
C CYS A 306 4.28 -12.21 4.44
N VAL A 307 4.12 -11.38 3.41
CA VAL A 307 5.21 -10.57 2.82
C VAL A 307 4.91 -9.11 3.12
N SER A 308 5.94 -8.34 3.46
CA SER A 308 5.81 -6.92 3.77
C SER A 308 6.83 -6.08 3.01
N VAL A 309 6.58 -4.76 2.98
CA VAL A 309 7.46 -3.75 2.41
C VAL A 309 7.73 -2.65 3.42
N THR A 310 9.00 -2.41 3.73
CA THR A 310 9.43 -1.37 4.68
C THR A 310 10.37 -0.38 3.99
N PRO A 311 10.10 0.94 4.03
CA PRO A 311 8.83 1.53 4.48
C PRO A 311 7.64 1.10 3.61
N GLY A 312 6.42 1.41 4.08
CA GLY A 312 5.18 1.18 3.36
C GLY A 312 5.08 1.99 2.05
N MET A 313 4.28 1.51 1.10
CA MET A 313 3.88 2.23 -0.12
C MET A 313 2.58 3.02 0.08
N PHE A 314 1.75 2.59 1.03
CA PHE A 314 0.55 3.29 1.48
C PHE A 314 0.78 3.78 2.90
N MET A 315 0.47 5.04 3.15
CA MET A 315 0.73 5.70 4.42
C MET A 315 -0.47 6.56 4.83
N HIS A 316 -0.67 6.69 6.14
CA HIS A 316 -1.69 7.55 6.70
C HIS A 316 -1.45 9.03 6.32
N HIS A 317 -2.48 9.64 5.76
CA HIS A 317 -2.51 11.07 5.44
C HIS A 317 -3.19 11.89 6.53
N LYS A 318 -2.46 12.88 7.02
CA LYS A 318 -2.95 13.89 7.96
C LYS A 318 -3.47 15.09 7.17
N ALA A 319 -4.79 15.22 7.08
CA ALA A 319 -5.43 16.23 6.24
C ALA A 319 -5.20 17.66 6.76
N LYS A 320 -5.26 18.65 5.86
CA LYS A 320 -5.40 20.06 6.25
C LYS A 320 -6.73 20.25 7.01
N GLY A 321 -6.73 21.04 8.07
CA GLY A 321 -7.93 21.35 8.86
C GLY A 321 -7.83 20.84 10.29
N TRP A 322 -8.98 20.58 10.91
CA TRP A 322 -9.08 20.18 12.31
C TRP A 322 -8.37 18.85 12.57
N VAL A 323 -7.40 18.84 13.49
CA VAL A 323 -6.59 17.66 13.82
C VAL A 323 -7.42 16.53 14.40
N GLY A 324 -8.53 16.83 15.10
CA GLY A 324 -9.46 15.80 15.59
C GLY A 324 -10.20 15.03 14.50
N GLY A 325 -10.10 15.44 13.24
CA GLY A 325 -10.58 14.67 12.10
C GLY A 325 -9.67 13.50 11.69
N ASP A 326 -8.44 13.42 12.22
CA ASP A 326 -7.44 12.44 11.81
C ASP A 326 -7.81 11.00 12.22
N SER A 327 -8.61 10.79 13.27
CA SER A 327 -8.86 9.44 13.79
C SER A 327 -10.23 9.33 14.47
N ASP A 328 -10.94 8.26 14.13
CA ASP A 328 -12.17 7.82 14.82
C ASP A 328 -11.89 6.78 15.92
N ILE A 329 -10.61 6.44 16.17
CA ILE A 329 -10.18 5.44 17.17
C ILE A 329 -9.58 6.10 18.42
N GLN A 330 -8.56 6.93 18.21
CA GLN A 330 -7.87 7.72 19.21
C GLN A 330 -8.40 9.16 19.22
N ASN A 331 -8.52 9.77 20.41
CA ASN A 331 -8.80 11.19 20.52
C ASN A 331 -7.51 11.99 20.30
N VAL A 332 -7.38 12.59 19.12
CA VAL A 332 -6.25 13.43 18.71
C VAL A 332 -6.75 14.86 18.53
N GLY A 333 -5.98 15.88 18.92
CA GLY A 333 -6.36 17.28 18.67
C GLY A 333 -7.50 17.86 19.53
N GLY A 334 -8.01 17.11 20.51
CA GLY A 334 -8.99 17.58 21.50
C GLY A 334 -10.44 17.56 21.01
N ASP A 335 -11.40 17.62 21.94
CA ASP A 335 -12.82 17.62 21.61
C ASP A 335 -13.24 18.96 20.99
N ARG A 336 -14.12 18.90 19.98
CA ARG A 336 -14.73 20.07 19.31
C ARG A 336 -15.52 21.00 20.25
N LYS A 337 -15.66 20.63 21.52
CA LYS A 337 -16.38 21.35 22.57
C LYS A 337 -15.50 21.45 23.82
N GLY A 338 -14.60 22.43 23.86
CA GLY A 338 -14.01 22.87 25.14
C GLY A 338 -12.60 23.40 25.05
N ASP A 339 -11.78 22.86 24.15
CA ASP A 339 -10.38 23.24 24.01
C ASP A 339 -10.11 23.86 22.63
N GLN A 340 -9.07 24.69 22.53
CA GLN A 340 -8.69 25.34 21.27
C GLN A 340 -8.56 24.31 20.14
N GLU A 341 -9.38 24.43 19.10
CA GLU A 341 -9.29 23.58 17.91
C GLU A 341 -7.87 23.67 17.35
N VAL A 342 -7.11 22.57 17.43
CA VAL A 342 -5.81 22.50 16.78
C VAL A 342 -6.08 22.32 15.28
N VAL A 343 -5.69 23.34 14.50
CA VAL A 343 -5.83 23.35 13.04
C VAL A 343 -4.48 23.12 12.39
N ARG A 344 -4.44 22.20 11.43
CA ARG A 344 -3.30 21.93 10.57
C ARG A 344 -3.41 22.76 9.30
N GLU A 345 -2.45 23.66 9.09
CA GLU A 345 -2.42 24.55 7.91
C GLU A 345 -2.09 23.83 6.60
N LYS A 346 -1.25 22.79 6.66
CA LYS A 346 -0.79 22.00 5.51
C LYS A 346 -0.95 20.51 5.81
N GLY A 347 -1.66 19.80 4.94
CA GLY A 347 -1.75 18.34 5.02
C GLY A 347 -0.42 17.68 4.68
N MET A 348 -0.17 16.49 5.22
CA MET A 348 1.06 15.74 4.96
C MET A 348 0.84 14.24 5.05
N THR A 349 1.69 13.47 4.37
CA THR A 349 1.70 12.01 4.44
C THR A 349 3.07 11.54 4.85
N GLU A 350 3.20 10.93 6.03
CA GLU A 350 4.51 10.48 6.50
C GLU A 350 5.12 9.44 5.52
N ASN A 351 6.45 9.46 5.37
CA ASN A 351 7.20 8.56 4.48
C ASN A 351 6.86 8.59 2.98
N VAL A 352 6.10 9.58 2.48
CA VAL A 352 5.75 9.70 1.06
C VAL A 352 6.31 10.99 0.48
N VAL A 353 7.19 10.91 -0.51
CA VAL A 353 7.84 12.12 -1.09
C VAL A 353 6.86 12.92 -1.95
N TRP A 354 6.19 12.28 -2.92
CA TRP A 354 5.18 12.93 -3.78
C TRP A 354 3.78 12.46 -3.43
N SER A 355 3.27 12.91 -2.28
CA SER A 355 1.92 12.63 -1.78
C SER A 355 0.87 13.02 -2.82
N VAL A 356 -0.02 12.09 -3.19
CA VAL A 356 -1.10 12.38 -4.14
C VAL A 356 -2.12 13.31 -3.50
N ARG A 357 -2.47 13.10 -2.22
CA ARG A 357 -3.37 13.99 -1.48
C ARG A 357 -2.85 15.42 -1.37
N ALA A 358 -1.56 15.60 -1.15
CA ALA A 358 -0.94 16.93 -1.12
C ALA A 358 -0.80 17.58 -2.51
N ASN A 359 -0.99 16.82 -3.59
CA ASN A 359 -0.82 17.27 -4.97
C ASN A 359 -2.10 17.15 -5.83
N ILE A 360 -3.28 17.03 -5.20
CA ILE A 360 -4.56 16.89 -5.93
C ILE A 360 -4.74 18.02 -6.94
N ARG A 361 -4.48 19.27 -6.52
CA ARG A 361 -4.63 20.45 -7.37
C ARG A 361 -3.65 20.38 -8.54
N GLU A 362 -2.38 20.13 -8.27
CA GLU A 362 -1.31 20.04 -9.26
C GLU A 362 -1.67 19.00 -10.33
N ILE A 363 -2.09 17.80 -9.91
CA ILE A 363 -2.46 16.72 -10.82
C ILE A 363 -3.68 17.10 -11.67
N LEU A 364 -4.72 17.70 -11.08
CA LEU A 364 -5.92 18.18 -11.81
C LEU A 364 -5.58 19.25 -12.85
N MET A 365 -4.60 20.09 -12.56
CA MET A 365 -4.14 21.16 -13.46
C MET A 365 -3.12 20.68 -14.49
N GLY A 366 -2.72 19.40 -14.46
CA GLY A 366 -1.64 18.87 -15.30
C GLY A 366 -0.26 19.44 -14.95
N GLU A 367 -0.09 19.97 -13.74
CA GLU A 367 1.16 20.46 -13.20
C GLU A 367 2.00 19.31 -12.61
N ARG A 368 3.28 19.56 -12.39
CA ARG A 368 4.18 18.59 -11.76
C ARG A 368 3.89 18.47 -10.26
N CYS A 369 3.83 17.24 -9.75
CA CYS A 369 3.75 16.99 -8.31
C CYS A 369 4.97 17.58 -7.58
N LYS A 370 4.68 18.28 -6.49
CA LYS A 370 5.63 18.87 -5.56
C LYS A 370 6.05 17.82 -4.53
N ASP A 371 7.35 17.79 -4.26
CA ASP A 371 7.92 17.06 -3.15
C ASP A 371 7.55 17.80 -1.86
N GLN A 372 6.92 17.11 -0.92
CA GLN A 372 6.45 17.72 0.31
C GLN A 372 7.58 18.11 1.29
N PHE A 373 8.80 17.64 1.06
CA PHE A 373 10.00 17.88 1.89
C PHE A 373 11.00 18.86 1.25
N ALA A 374 10.77 19.31 0.00
CA ALA A 374 11.74 20.13 -0.74
C ALA A 374 11.97 21.55 -0.18
N GLU A 375 11.07 22.07 0.68
CA GLU A 375 11.16 23.42 1.25
C GLU A 375 11.84 23.44 2.64
N GLU A 376 12.26 22.29 3.16
CA GLU A 376 12.83 22.14 4.52
C GLU A 376 14.37 21.92 4.52
N GLY A 377 15.01 21.99 3.35
CA GLY A 377 16.44 21.70 3.14
C GLY A 377 17.31 22.90 2.76
#